data_AF-A0A7V3ZJU2-F1
#
_entry.id   AF-A0A7V3ZJU2-F1
#
_cell.length_a   1.000
_cell.length_b   1.000
_cell.length_c   1.000
_cell.angle_alpha   90.00
_cell.angle_beta   90.00
_cell.angle_gamma   90.00
#
_symmetry.space_group_name_H-M   'P 1'
#
loop_
_entity.id
_entity.type
_entity.pdbx_description
1 polymer ?
#
loop_
_entity_poly.entity_id
_entity_poly.type
_entity_poly.pdbx_seq_one_letter_code
_entity_poly.pdbx_strand_id
1 'polypeptide(L)'
;MLIDYHMHLERGPFEENWWLKFYEKGKERNIKELGISEHGHRFKEFRPIYNHLPITEPWCDSTLSEYKEFTMFLKKKYGIKIGVEMDYFPEKEKEIKELLQEYNFFDYVLGSVHFIDHGFGFDIDPNDPRWTERDIEEIFEDYFDKLEKLIKSNLFDVVAHLDVVKLWGGRKPKNLISLYEKTAKMIANHDISVELNTAGWRKPVNEIYPSPEFLKLLVHYNIPLTFGADAHTPEDVGRDIEKAYKLAKDLGFKRLSIFNKRDRIIVDL
;
A
#
# COMPACT_ATOMS: atom_id res chain seq x y z
N MET A 1 8.00 3.54 -17.57
CA MET A 1 9.06 2.78 -16.86
C MET A 1 8.36 1.83 -15.90
N LEU A 2 8.57 0.50 -15.98
CA LEU A 2 7.90 -0.42 -15.05
C LEU A 2 8.58 -0.35 -13.68
N ILE A 3 7.79 -0.11 -12.62
CA ILE A 3 8.27 -0.05 -11.23
C ILE A 3 7.42 -0.99 -10.37
N ASP A 4 7.98 -1.43 -9.26
CA ASP A 4 7.24 -2.13 -8.20
C ASP A 4 7.69 -1.60 -6.84
N TYR A 5 6.84 -0.80 -6.22
CA TYR A 5 7.09 -0.11 -4.94
C TYR A 5 6.37 -0.78 -3.78
N HIS A 6 5.78 -1.96 -3.96
CA HIS A 6 5.09 -2.66 -2.89
C HIS A 6 5.54 -4.12 -2.80
N MET A 7 6.46 -4.40 -1.89
CA MET A 7 6.91 -5.76 -1.58
C MET A 7 7.37 -5.91 -0.14
N HIS A 8 7.20 -7.12 0.36
CA HIS A 8 7.49 -7.56 1.72
C HIS A 8 8.44 -8.76 1.66
N LEU A 9 9.55 -8.70 2.40
CA LEU A 9 10.51 -9.79 2.55
C LEU A 9 10.20 -10.67 3.78
N GLU A 10 9.10 -10.40 4.49
CA GLU A 10 8.73 -10.99 5.78
C GLU A 10 8.70 -12.51 5.90
N ARG A 11 8.66 -13.24 4.78
CA ARG A 11 8.70 -14.71 4.79
C ARG A 11 10.11 -15.29 4.82
N GLY A 12 11.14 -14.45 4.96
CA GLY A 12 12.53 -14.87 5.08
C GLY A 12 13.39 -13.84 5.82
N PRO A 13 14.66 -14.17 6.08
CA PRO A 13 15.56 -13.30 6.81
C PRO A 13 15.99 -12.09 5.96
N PHE A 14 16.46 -11.03 6.62
CA PHE A 14 17.16 -9.91 5.99
C PHE A 14 18.57 -10.32 5.54
N GLU A 15 18.61 -11.24 4.58
CA GLU A 15 19.82 -11.79 3.98
C GLU A 15 19.77 -11.64 2.46
N GLU A 16 20.95 -11.42 1.86
CA GLU A 16 21.07 -11.21 0.42
C GLU A 16 20.55 -12.39 -0.40
N ASN A 17 20.75 -13.63 0.04
CA ASN A 17 20.26 -14.82 -0.66
C ASN A 17 18.72 -14.86 -0.75
N TRP A 18 18.03 -14.26 0.22
CA TRP A 18 16.57 -14.14 0.19
C TRP A 18 16.15 -13.05 -0.79
N TRP A 19 16.75 -11.86 -0.68
CA TRP A 19 16.53 -10.75 -1.62
C TRP A 19 16.77 -11.15 -3.09
N LEU A 20 17.82 -11.91 -3.38
CA LEU A 20 18.16 -12.31 -4.74
C LEU A 20 17.01 -13.05 -5.45
N LYS A 21 16.17 -13.79 -4.71
CA LYS A 21 15.00 -14.46 -5.29
C LYS A 21 13.98 -13.45 -5.81
N PHE A 22 13.74 -12.37 -5.06
CA PHE A 22 12.86 -11.27 -5.44
C PHE A 22 13.46 -10.48 -6.61
N TYR A 23 14.74 -10.14 -6.49
CA TYR A 23 15.46 -9.34 -7.48
C TYR A 23 15.50 -10.00 -8.86
N GLU A 24 15.83 -11.29 -8.94
CA GLU A 24 15.88 -11.99 -10.23
C GLU A 24 14.49 -12.10 -10.87
N LYS A 25 13.43 -12.32 -10.07
CA LYS A 25 12.04 -12.30 -10.58
C LYS A 25 11.63 -10.93 -11.10
N GLY A 26 11.98 -9.85 -10.40
CA GLY A 26 11.77 -8.48 -10.86
C GLY A 26 12.47 -8.21 -12.20
N LYS A 27 13.72 -8.66 -12.35
CA LYS A 27 14.48 -8.55 -13.61
C LYS A 27 13.86 -9.34 -14.75
N GLU A 28 13.45 -10.59 -14.52
CA GLU A 28 12.74 -11.41 -15.50
C GLU A 28 11.48 -10.70 -16.02
N ARG A 29 10.81 -9.91 -15.17
CA ARG A 29 9.61 -9.14 -15.48
C ARG A 29 9.88 -7.71 -15.97
N ASN A 30 11.13 -7.39 -16.29
CA ASN A 30 11.56 -6.07 -16.78
C ASN A 30 11.25 -4.90 -15.84
N ILE A 31 11.10 -5.15 -14.54
CA ILE A 31 10.94 -4.08 -13.54
C ILE A 31 12.25 -3.29 -13.46
N LYS A 32 12.17 -1.98 -13.67
CA LYS A 32 13.31 -1.06 -13.75
C LYS A 32 13.72 -0.51 -12.40
N GLU A 33 12.77 -0.37 -11.49
CA GLU A 33 13.03 0.09 -10.13
C GLU A 33 12.16 -0.71 -9.16
N LEU A 34 12.81 -1.29 -8.16
CA LEU A 34 12.19 -2.09 -7.11
C LEU A 34 12.27 -1.29 -5.80
N GLY A 35 11.19 -1.26 -5.05
CA GLY A 35 11.13 -0.70 -3.71
C GLY A 35 10.64 -1.72 -2.72
N ILE A 36 11.31 -1.83 -1.57
CA ILE A 36 10.90 -2.69 -0.45
C ILE A 36 10.07 -1.84 0.51
N SER A 37 8.89 -2.31 0.93
CA SER A 37 7.94 -1.54 1.74
C SER A 37 7.34 -2.40 2.85
N GLU A 38 8.19 -2.97 3.70
CA GLU A 38 7.77 -3.83 4.81
C GLU A 38 6.65 -3.21 5.65
N HIS A 39 5.79 -4.09 6.19
CA HIS A 39 4.75 -3.70 7.12
C HIS A 39 5.31 -3.07 8.39
N GLY A 40 4.78 -1.91 8.76
CA GLY A 40 5.20 -1.19 9.95
C GLY A 40 4.99 -2.00 11.25
N HIS A 41 3.98 -2.87 11.31
CA HIS A 41 3.71 -3.70 12.49
C HIS A 41 4.83 -4.69 12.83
N ARG A 42 5.77 -4.95 11.90
CA ARG A 42 6.92 -5.84 12.11
C ARG A 42 7.98 -5.26 13.02
N PHE A 43 8.03 -3.94 13.16
CA PHE A 43 9.14 -3.26 13.84
C PHE A 43 8.81 -2.94 15.30
N LYS A 44 9.72 -3.32 16.20
CA LYS A 44 9.62 -3.01 17.65
C LYS A 44 9.46 -1.51 17.91
N GLU A 45 10.13 -0.68 17.12
CA GLU A 45 10.09 0.78 17.24
C GLU A 45 8.71 1.35 16.91
N PHE A 46 7.91 0.66 16.08
CA PHE A 46 6.54 1.07 15.74
C PHE A 46 5.49 0.52 16.69
N ARG A 47 5.88 -0.26 17.70
CA ARG A 47 4.95 -0.85 18.67
C ARG A 47 4.00 0.15 19.34
N PRO A 48 4.39 1.42 19.64
CA PRO A 48 3.46 2.42 20.17
C PRO A 48 2.27 2.75 19.26
N ILE A 49 2.38 2.57 17.94
CA ILE A 49 1.28 2.74 17.00
C ILE A 49 0.29 1.58 17.15
N TYR A 50 0.77 0.35 17.19
CA TYR A 50 -0.07 -0.86 17.09
C TYR A 50 -0.41 -1.51 18.45
N ASN A 51 0.08 -1.01 19.59
CA ASN A 51 -0.14 -1.62 20.91
C ASN A 51 -1.61 -1.71 21.35
N HIS A 52 -2.49 -0.94 20.72
CA HIS A 52 -3.94 -0.99 20.93
C HIS A 52 -4.62 -2.18 20.22
N LEU A 53 -3.88 -2.94 19.40
CA LEU A 53 -4.35 -4.11 18.66
C LEU A 53 -3.51 -5.35 19.03
N PRO A 54 -3.87 -6.09 20.09
CA PRO A 54 -3.10 -7.26 20.54
C PRO A 54 -2.91 -8.34 19.47
N ILE A 55 -3.83 -8.46 18.51
CA ILE A 55 -3.71 -9.41 17.38
C ILE A 55 -2.43 -9.22 16.55
N THR A 56 -1.87 -8.00 16.58
CA THR A 56 -0.67 -7.64 15.82
C THR A 56 0.65 -7.88 16.58
N GLU A 57 0.59 -8.29 17.86
CA GLU A 57 1.78 -8.54 18.67
C GLU A 57 2.65 -9.68 18.10
N PRO A 58 2.10 -10.83 17.64
CA PRO A 58 2.90 -11.88 17.03
C PRO A 58 3.55 -11.50 15.69
N TRP A 59 3.11 -10.41 15.07
CA TRP A 59 3.66 -9.94 13.78
C TRP A 59 4.91 -9.07 13.96
N CYS A 60 5.23 -8.67 15.20
CA CYS A 60 6.41 -7.88 15.52
C CYS A 60 7.65 -8.77 15.69
N ASP A 61 8.36 -9.00 14.59
CA ASP A 61 9.46 -9.97 14.53
C ASP A 61 10.84 -9.35 14.23
N SER A 62 10.91 -8.03 13.98
CA SER A 62 12.16 -7.37 13.59
C SER A 62 12.29 -5.94 14.16
N THR A 63 13.33 -5.23 13.76
CA THR A 63 13.64 -3.85 14.16
C THR A 63 13.88 -2.97 12.93
N LEU A 64 13.60 -1.67 13.06
CA LEU A 64 13.97 -0.71 12.03
C LEU A 64 15.47 -0.63 11.82
N SER A 65 16.26 -0.86 12.87
CA SER A 65 17.72 -0.88 12.74
C SER A 65 18.20 -1.97 11.77
N GLU A 66 17.70 -3.21 11.94
CA GLU A 66 18.02 -4.33 11.05
C GLU A 66 17.53 -4.05 9.62
N TYR A 67 16.28 -3.57 9.48
CA TYR A 67 15.70 -3.21 8.18
C TYR A 67 16.51 -2.13 7.48
N LYS A 68 16.90 -1.07 8.19
CA LYS A 68 17.69 0.05 7.66
C LYS A 68 19.07 -0.43 7.20
N GLU A 69 19.77 -1.20 8.01
CA GLU A 69 21.11 -1.71 7.66
C GLU A 69 21.04 -2.54 6.38
N PHE A 70 20.11 -3.50 6.33
CA PHE A 70 19.94 -4.38 5.19
C PHE A 70 19.52 -3.63 3.92
N THR A 71 18.50 -2.78 4.01
CA THR A 71 18.01 -2.03 2.84
C THR A 71 19.00 -0.98 2.35
N MET A 72 19.83 -0.38 3.22
CA MET A 72 20.91 0.51 2.81
C MET A 72 22.01 -0.25 2.05
N PHE A 73 22.35 -1.46 2.50
CA PHE A 73 23.23 -2.36 1.76
C PHE A 73 22.65 -2.66 0.36
N LEU A 74 21.37 -3.03 0.30
CA LEU A 74 20.70 -3.32 -0.97
C LEU A 74 20.62 -2.09 -1.89
N LYS A 75 20.31 -0.91 -1.34
CA LYS A 75 20.27 0.35 -2.10
C LYS A 75 21.62 0.66 -2.74
N LYS A 76 22.72 0.47 -2.01
CA LYS A 76 24.07 0.67 -2.53
C LYS A 76 24.44 -0.33 -3.64
N LYS A 77 24.02 -1.60 -3.52
CA LYS A 77 24.44 -2.69 -4.43
C LYS A 77 23.51 -2.86 -5.63
N TYR A 78 22.21 -2.64 -5.46
CA TYR A 78 21.16 -2.94 -6.44
C TYR A 78 20.34 -1.72 -6.86
N GLY A 79 20.52 -0.56 -6.23
CA GLY A 79 19.80 0.66 -6.59
C GLY A 79 18.30 0.64 -6.25
N ILE A 80 17.89 -0.15 -5.24
CA ILE A 80 16.49 -0.20 -4.80
C ILE A 80 16.03 1.08 -4.10
N LYS A 81 14.72 1.23 -3.97
CA LYS A 81 14.07 2.19 -3.08
C LYS A 81 13.76 1.56 -1.73
N ILE A 82 13.84 2.37 -0.68
CA ILE A 82 13.56 1.95 0.69
C ILE A 82 12.25 2.60 1.10
N GLY A 83 11.19 1.82 1.25
CA GLY A 83 9.91 2.29 1.71
C GLY A 83 9.45 1.58 2.98
N VAL A 84 8.22 1.89 3.38
CA VAL A 84 7.50 1.21 4.46
C VAL A 84 6.01 1.29 4.17
N GLU A 85 5.28 0.21 4.42
CA GLU A 85 3.81 0.25 4.46
C GLU A 85 3.38 0.48 5.90
N MET A 86 2.70 1.59 6.13
CA MET A 86 2.29 2.01 7.46
C MET A 86 0.77 2.05 7.53
N ASP A 87 0.21 1.23 8.42
CA ASP A 87 -1.19 1.32 8.80
C ASP A 87 -1.52 2.69 9.40
N TYR A 88 -2.61 3.26 8.94
CA TYR A 88 -3.13 4.50 9.46
C TYR A 88 -4.19 4.27 10.54
N PHE A 89 -3.90 4.77 11.74
CA PHE A 89 -4.84 4.88 12.84
C PHE A 89 -5.02 6.37 13.19
N PRO A 90 -6.22 6.96 13.04
CA PRO A 90 -6.45 8.38 13.33
C PRO A 90 -5.98 8.83 14.72
N GLU A 91 -6.12 7.96 15.71
CA GLU A 91 -5.71 8.18 17.09
C GLU A 91 -4.20 8.08 17.33
N LYS A 92 -3.42 7.65 16.32
CA LYS A 92 -1.96 7.48 16.36
C LYS A 92 -1.21 8.44 15.44
N GLU A 93 -1.87 9.46 14.88
CA GLU A 93 -1.23 10.41 13.96
C GLU A 93 0.02 11.06 14.54
N LYS A 94 0.00 11.38 15.84
CA LYS A 94 1.15 11.97 16.52
C LYS A 94 2.32 11.00 16.53
N GLU A 95 2.11 9.77 16.97
CA GLU A 95 3.13 8.72 17.02
C GLU A 95 3.67 8.40 15.63
N ILE A 96 2.79 8.27 14.62
CA ILE A 96 3.19 8.06 13.22
C ILE A 96 4.09 9.22 12.75
N LYS A 97 3.69 10.47 13.01
CA LYS A 97 4.46 11.64 12.60
C LYS A 97 5.84 11.69 13.26
N GLU A 98 5.90 11.49 14.57
CA GLU A 98 7.16 11.50 15.33
C GLU A 98 8.11 10.41 14.83
N LEU A 99 7.62 9.19 14.62
CA LEU A 99 8.40 8.07 14.11
C LEU A 99 8.91 8.31 12.68
N LEU A 100 8.06 8.80 11.77
CA LEU A 100 8.48 9.09 10.40
C LEU A 100 9.49 10.26 10.31
N GLN A 101 9.48 11.17 11.29
CA GLN A 101 10.48 12.24 11.41
C GLN A 101 11.81 11.73 11.97
N GLU A 102 11.76 10.86 12.98
CA GLU A 102 12.95 10.24 13.57
C GLU A 102 13.65 9.32 12.56
N TYR A 103 12.90 8.50 11.84
CA TYR A 103 13.39 7.54 10.86
C TYR A 103 13.25 8.06 9.42
N ASN A 104 13.96 9.14 9.10
CA ASN A 104 13.84 9.86 7.83
C ASN A 104 14.60 9.24 6.63
N PHE A 105 14.87 7.93 6.65
CA PHE A 105 15.65 7.26 5.60
C PHE A 105 14.81 6.65 4.47
N PHE A 106 13.48 6.67 4.60
CA PHE A 106 12.56 6.16 3.59
C PHE A 106 12.53 7.06 2.35
N ASP A 107 12.58 6.43 1.18
CA ASP A 107 12.28 7.03 -0.10
C ASP A 107 10.79 7.31 -0.29
N TYR A 108 9.91 6.48 0.27
CA TYR A 108 8.46 6.67 0.24
C TYR A 108 7.78 5.96 1.42
N VAL A 109 6.60 6.42 1.79
CA VAL A 109 5.73 5.81 2.80
C VAL A 109 4.38 5.52 2.16
N LEU A 110 4.02 4.24 2.10
CA LEU A 110 2.67 3.82 1.75
C LEU A 110 1.78 3.94 3.00
N GLY A 111 0.64 4.59 2.86
CA GLY A 111 -0.40 4.61 3.88
C GLY A 111 -1.51 3.63 3.54
N SER A 112 -1.80 2.72 4.46
CA SER A 112 -2.82 1.68 4.29
C SER A 112 -3.88 1.75 5.41
N VAL A 113 -5.05 1.18 5.15
CA VAL A 113 -6.11 0.97 6.14
C VAL A 113 -6.43 -0.53 6.15
N HIS A 114 -5.93 -1.26 7.14
CA HIS A 114 -6.28 -2.68 7.33
C HIS A 114 -7.29 -2.89 8.47
N PHE A 115 -7.40 -1.90 9.38
CA PHE A 115 -8.31 -1.97 10.53
C PHE A 115 -9.35 -0.84 10.51
N ILE A 116 -10.62 -1.23 10.47
CA ILE A 116 -11.75 -0.32 10.68
C ILE A 116 -12.25 -0.38 12.13
N ASP A 117 -13.39 0.23 12.41
CA ASP A 117 -13.88 0.43 13.78
C ASP A 117 -13.96 -0.87 14.59
N HIS A 118 -13.77 -0.73 15.90
CA HIS A 118 -13.69 -1.84 16.86
C HIS A 118 -12.55 -2.83 16.59
N GLY A 119 -11.46 -2.37 15.97
CA GLY A 119 -10.29 -3.22 15.66
C GLY A 119 -10.62 -4.30 14.65
N PHE A 120 -11.51 -4.01 13.70
CA PHE A 120 -11.88 -4.96 12.67
C PHE A 120 -10.83 -4.99 11.56
N GLY A 121 -9.91 -5.95 11.65
CA GLY A 121 -8.97 -6.32 10.60
C GLY A 121 -9.69 -7.07 9.49
N PHE A 122 -10.35 -6.32 8.61
CA PHE A 122 -11.34 -6.87 7.67
C PHE A 122 -10.70 -7.80 6.63
N ASP A 123 -9.41 -7.65 6.37
CA ASP A 123 -8.61 -8.41 5.42
C ASP A 123 -7.84 -9.60 6.03
N ILE A 124 -8.08 -9.93 7.31
CA ILE A 124 -7.44 -11.05 8.01
C ILE A 124 -8.21 -12.36 7.82
N ASP A 125 -9.50 -12.36 8.15
CA ASP A 125 -10.36 -13.57 8.11
C ASP A 125 -11.67 -13.28 7.36
N PRO A 126 -11.95 -13.98 6.24
CA PRO A 126 -13.22 -13.83 5.53
C PRO A 126 -14.43 -14.30 6.35
N ASN A 127 -14.21 -15.10 7.40
CA ASN A 127 -15.28 -15.64 8.25
C ASN A 127 -15.48 -14.84 9.54
N ASP A 128 -14.81 -13.70 9.72
CA ASP A 128 -15.08 -12.83 10.86
C ASP A 128 -16.57 -12.49 10.92
N PRO A 129 -17.27 -12.73 12.05
CA PRO A 129 -18.72 -12.57 12.13
C PRO A 129 -19.17 -11.14 11.82
N ARG A 130 -18.30 -10.13 11.97
CA ARG A 130 -18.61 -8.74 11.63
C ARG A 130 -18.96 -8.57 10.16
N TRP A 131 -18.48 -9.43 9.26
CA TRP A 131 -18.87 -9.41 7.84
C TRP A 131 -20.36 -9.74 7.60
N THR A 132 -20.99 -10.49 8.52
CA THR A 132 -22.41 -10.88 8.42
C THR A 132 -23.31 -10.13 9.40
N GLU A 133 -22.76 -9.72 10.55
CA GLU A 133 -23.49 -9.01 11.61
C GLU A 133 -23.64 -7.51 11.34
N ARG A 134 -22.72 -6.90 10.58
CA ARG A 134 -22.79 -5.48 10.20
C ARG A 134 -23.39 -5.28 8.81
N ASP A 135 -23.97 -4.09 8.61
CA ASP A 135 -24.36 -3.65 7.29
C ASP A 135 -23.12 -3.40 6.40
N ILE A 136 -23.20 -3.78 5.13
CA ILE A 136 -22.07 -3.65 4.21
C ILE A 136 -21.78 -2.19 3.84
N GLU A 137 -22.80 -1.33 3.83
CA GLU A 137 -22.65 0.11 3.62
C GLU A 137 -21.86 0.73 4.77
N GLU A 138 -22.18 0.38 6.02
CA GLU A 138 -21.43 0.84 7.19
C GLU A 138 -19.96 0.40 7.18
N ILE A 139 -19.67 -0.86 6.81
CA ILE A 139 -18.28 -1.36 6.73
C ILE A 139 -17.47 -0.55 5.72
N PHE A 140 -18.04 -0.28 4.55
CA PHE A 140 -17.36 0.48 3.51
C PHE A 140 -17.27 1.97 3.87
N GLU A 141 -18.29 2.54 4.48
CA GLU A 141 -18.27 3.92 4.99
C GLU A 141 -17.15 4.11 6.02
N ASP A 142 -17.01 3.21 6.99
CA ASP A 142 -15.91 3.26 7.97
C ASP A 142 -14.53 3.23 7.30
N TYR A 143 -14.36 2.35 6.32
CA TYR A 143 -13.12 2.23 5.55
C TYR A 143 -12.81 3.53 4.80
N PHE A 144 -13.76 4.06 4.04
CA PHE A 144 -13.57 5.28 3.25
C PHE A 144 -13.41 6.53 4.12
N ASP A 145 -14.07 6.60 5.28
CA ASP A 145 -13.87 7.68 6.24
C ASP A 145 -12.46 7.65 6.86
N LYS A 146 -11.92 6.46 7.16
CA LYS A 146 -10.51 6.31 7.58
C LYS A 146 -9.54 6.67 6.46
N LEU A 147 -9.83 6.27 5.23
CA LEU A 147 -9.04 6.62 4.06
C LEU A 147 -9.02 8.14 3.81
N GLU A 148 -10.13 8.83 4.01
CA GLU A 148 -10.18 10.29 3.95
C GLU A 148 -9.34 10.96 5.03
N LYS A 149 -9.38 10.43 6.26
CA LYS A 149 -8.54 10.92 7.37
C LYS A 149 -7.05 10.67 7.07
N LEU A 150 -6.71 9.50 6.51
CA LEU A 150 -5.37 9.16 6.02
C LEU A 150 -4.87 10.22 5.03
N ILE A 151 -5.66 10.53 4.01
CA ILE A 151 -5.33 11.54 3.00
C ILE A 151 -5.14 12.93 3.64
N LYS A 152 -6.03 13.32 4.56
CA LYS A 152 -5.99 14.64 5.23
C LYS A 152 -4.81 14.80 6.18
N SER A 153 -4.28 13.71 6.72
CA SER A 153 -3.16 13.73 7.67
C SER A 153 -1.87 14.30 7.05
N ASN A 154 -1.71 14.18 5.72
CA ASN A 154 -0.46 14.48 4.99
C ASN A 154 0.76 13.73 5.55
N LEU A 155 0.57 12.57 6.17
CA LEU A 155 1.65 11.76 6.74
C LEU A 155 2.27 10.78 5.76
N PHE A 156 1.61 10.51 4.62
CA PHE A 156 1.95 9.47 3.66
C PHE A 156 2.20 10.05 2.27
N ASP A 157 2.98 9.34 1.46
CA ASP A 157 3.35 9.78 0.11
C ASP A 157 2.41 9.15 -0.95
N VAL A 158 1.90 7.96 -0.64
CA VAL A 158 1.03 7.14 -1.48
C VAL A 158 -0.08 6.55 -0.62
N VAL A 159 -1.32 6.55 -1.12
CA VAL A 159 -2.41 5.74 -0.56
C VAL A 159 -2.37 4.35 -1.19
N ALA A 160 -2.11 3.32 -0.38
CA ALA A 160 -2.05 1.93 -0.80
C ALA A 160 -3.44 1.37 -1.11
N HIS A 161 -3.51 0.45 -2.09
CA HIS A 161 -4.66 -0.43 -2.41
C HIS A 161 -6.05 0.14 -2.06
N LEU A 162 -6.38 1.28 -2.69
CA LEU A 162 -7.43 2.24 -2.31
C LEU A 162 -8.86 1.70 -2.07
N ASP A 163 -9.19 0.49 -2.53
CA ASP A 163 -10.48 -0.16 -2.29
C ASP A 163 -10.35 -1.59 -1.75
N VAL A 164 -9.24 -1.91 -1.06
CA VAL A 164 -8.93 -3.26 -0.54
C VAL A 164 -10.01 -3.83 0.38
N VAL A 165 -10.90 -3.00 0.95
CA VAL A 165 -12.10 -3.48 1.70
C VAL A 165 -12.95 -4.48 0.92
N LYS A 166 -12.86 -4.49 -0.42
CA LYS A 166 -13.52 -5.49 -1.26
C LYS A 166 -12.81 -6.85 -1.36
N LEU A 167 -11.66 -7.06 -0.70
CA LEU A 167 -10.70 -8.16 -0.93
C LEU A 167 -11.33 -9.54 -1.10
N TRP A 168 -12.38 -9.83 -0.32
CA TRP A 168 -13.05 -11.12 -0.30
C TRP A 168 -14.05 -11.35 -1.45
N GLY A 169 -14.29 -10.35 -2.31
CA GLY A 169 -15.20 -10.48 -3.46
C GLY A 169 -16.69 -10.63 -3.09
N GLY A 170 -17.07 -10.17 -1.90
CA GLY A 170 -18.40 -10.32 -1.32
C GLY A 170 -19.41 -9.25 -1.73
N ARG A 171 -20.29 -8.89 -0.78
CA ARG A 171 -21.33 -7.87 -0.95
C ARG A 171 -20.68 -6.51 -1.26
N LYS A 172 -21.30 -5.73 -2.15
CA LYS A 172 -20.93 -4.34 -2.44
C LYS A 172 -22.05 -3.41 -1.97
N PRO A 173 -21.73 -2.25 -1.37
CA PRO A 173 -22.74 -1.30 -0.94
C PRO A 173 -23.35 -0.56 -2.14
N LYS A 174 -24.60 -0.08 -2.03
CA LYS A 174 -25.27 0.60 -3.16
C LYS A 174 -24.67 1.97 -3.42
N ASN A 175 -24.12 2.61 -2.39
CA ASN A 175 -23.49 3.91 -2.45
C ASN A 175 -22.00 3.87 -2.87
N LEU A 176 -21.46 2.72 -3.29
CA LEU A 176 -20.02 2.53 -3.56
C LEU A 176 -19.43 3.60 -4.50
N ILE A 177 -20.13 3.91 -5.59
CA ILE A 177 -19.67 4.93 -6.56
C ILE A 177 -19.60 6.32 -5.90
N SER A 178 -20.54 6.66 -5.02
CA SER A 178 -20.51 7.93 -4.28
C SER A 178 -19.31 8.00 -3.33
N LEU A 179 -18.94 6.89 -2.69
CA LEU A 179 -17.74 6.81 -1.85
C LEU A 179 -16.49 7.04 -2.71
N TYR A 180 -16.39 6.35 -3.85
CA TYR A 180 -15.28 6.53 -4.79
C TYR A 180 -15.17 7.97 -5.32
N GLU A 181 -16.26 8.61 -5.70
CA GLU A 181 -16.27 10.00 -6.17
C GLU A 181 -15.78 10.97 -5.10
N LYS A 182 -16.27 10.82 -3.85
CA LYS A 182 -15.85 11.63 -2.70
C LYS A 182 -14.35 11.48 -2.44
N THR A 183 -13.85 10.24 -2.43
CA THR A 183 -12.43 9.95 -2.20
C THR A 183 -11.54 10.42 -3.35
N ALA A 184 -11.93 10.22 -4.62
CA ALA A 184 -11.18 10.71 -5.77
C ALA A 184 -11.02 12.25 -5.73
N LYS A 185 -12.09 12.97 -5.39
CA LYS A 185 -12.04 14.42 -5.18
C LYS A 185 -11.10 14.79 -4.02
N MET A 186 -11.09 14.02 -2.94
CA MET A 186 -10.21 14.26 -1.80
C MET A 186 -8.73 14.11 -2.19
N ILE A 187 -8.39 13.02 -2.88
CA ILE A 187 -7.03 12.76 -3.38
C ILE A 187 -6.55 13.92 -4.27
N ALA A 188 -7.40 14.38 -5.17
CA ALA A 188 -7.09 15.50 -6.06
C ALA A 188 -6.81 16.80 -5.29
N ASN A 189 -7.59 17.09 -4.25
CA ASN A 189 -7.44 18.30 -3.44
C ASN A 189 -6.18 18.30 -2.57
N HIS A 190 -5.73 17.12 -2.15
CA HIS A 190 -4.53 16.94 -1.31
C HIS A 190 -3.26 16.63 -2.11
N ASP A 191 -3.38 16.49 -3.44
CA ASP A 191 -2.28 16.16 -4.35
C ASP A 191 -1.45 14.97 -3.86
N ILE A 192 -2.10 13.88 -3.42
CA ILE A 192 -1.44 12.64 -2.99
C ILE A 192 -1.41 11.60 -4.12
N SER A 193 -0.38 10.75 -4.15
CA SER A 193 -0.31 9.66 -5.13
C SER A 193 -1.18 8.49 -4.72
N VAL A 194 -1.67 7.72 -5.68
CA VAL A 194 -2.42 6.48 -5.42
C VAL A 194 -1.64 5.30 -5.95
N GLU A 195 -1.68 4.20 -5.21
CA GLU A 195 -1.16 2.92 -5.68
C GLU A 195 -2.14 2.24 -6.64
N LEU A 196 -1.63 1.78 -7.78
CA LEU A 196 -2.27 0.74 -8.58
C LEU A 196 -1.64 -0.62 -8.23
N ASN A 197 -2.36 -1.39 -7.42
CA ASN A 197 -1.89 -2.60 -6.76
C ASN A 197 -2.42 -3.88 -7.44
N THR A 198 -1.52 -4.73 -7.93
CA THR A 198 -1.88 -5.94 -8.68
C THR A 198 -2.22 -7.15 -7.82
N ALA A 199 -2.01 -7.10 -6.49
CA ALA A 199 -2.37 -8.20 -5.60
C ALA A 199 -3.84 -8.56 -5.67
N GLY A 200 -4.73 -7.59 -5.94
CA GLY A 200 -6.15 -7.85 -6.05
C GLY A 200 -6.55 -8.91 -7.08
N TRP A 201 -5.80 -9.07 -8.19
CA TRP A 201 -5.99 -10.16 -9.15
C TRP A 201 -5.62 -11.55 -8.61
N ARG A 202 -4.91 -11.61 -7.49
CA ARG A 202 -4.50 -12.86 -6.80
C ARG A 202 -5.34 -13.14 -5.55
N LYS A 203 -6.14 -12.17 -5.11
CA LYS A 203 -7.06 -12.28 -3.97
C LYS A 203 -8.44 -12.77 -4.43
N PRO A 204 -9.33 -13.20 -3.51
CA PRO A 204 -10.64 -13.73 -3.87
C PRO A 204 -11.51 -12.79 -4.70
N VAL A 205 -11.40 -11.47 -4.54
CA VAL A 205 -12.09 -10.50 -5.41
C VAL A 205 -11.69 -10.61 -6.89
N ASN A 206 -10.48 -11.09 -7.19
CA ASN A 206 -9.95 -11.25 -8.55
C ASN A 206 -10.05 -9.97 -9.40
N GLU A 207 -9.84 -8.83 -8.77
CA GLU A 207 -9.92 -7.49 -9.36
C GLU A 207 -8.80 -6.63 -8.79
N ILE A 208 -8.14 -5.83 -9.63
CA ILE A 208 -7.07 -4.91 -9.21
C ILE A 208 -7.57 -3.88 -8.18
N TYR A 209 -6.65 -3.35 -7.37
CA TYR A 209 -6.92 -2.22 -6.47
C TYR A 209 -6.26 -0.94 -7.02
N PRO A 210 -6.97 0.18 -7.15
CA PRO A 210 -8.43 0.28 -7.11
C PRO A 210 -9.12 -0.39 -8.30
N SER A 211 -10.44 -0.65 -8.18
CA SER A 211 -11.27 -1.21 -9.25
C SER A 211 -11.25 -0.37 -10.54
N PRO A 212 -11.54 -0.96 -11.71
CA PRO A 212 -11.68 -0.20 -12.96
C PRO A 212 -12.71 0.94 -12.90
N GLU A 213 -13.78 0.80 -12.11
CA GLU A 213 -14.77 1.86 -11.91
C GLU A 213 -14.17 3.04 -11.17
N PHE A 214 -13.41 2.78 -10.11
CA PHE A 214 -12.73 3.82 -9.35
C PHE A 214 -11.57 4.44 -10.16
N LEU A 215 -10.81 3.65 -10.93
CA LEU A 215 -9.77 4.15 -11.82
C LEU A 215 -10.29 5.18 -12.83
N LYS A 216 -11.49 4.99 -13.39
CA LYS A 216 -12.10 5.97 -14.30
C LYS A 216 -12.33 7.32 -13.63
N LEU A 217 -12.72 7.32 -12.35
CA LEU A 217 -12.86 8.54 -11.56
C LEU A 217 -11.51 9.19 -11.30
N LEU A 218 -10.48 8.39 -10.97
CA LEU A 218 -9.13 8.91 -10.73
C LEU A 218 -8.50 9.55 -11.98
N VAL A 219 -8.75 8.98 -13.18
CA VAL A 219 -8.34 9.59 -14.46
C VAL A 219 -8.96 10.97 -14.64
N HIS A 220 -10.24 11.13 -14.33
CA HIS A 220 -10.95 12.41 -14.48
C HIS A 220 -10.26 13.54 -13.69
N TYR A 221 -9.72 13.23 -12.51
CA TYR A 221 -8.98 14.17 -11.68
C TYR A 221 -7.48 14.24 -12.00
N ASN A 222 -7.02 13.56 -13.05
CA ASN A 222 -5.61 13.49 -13.47
C ASN A 222 -4.67 12.98 -12.35
N ILE A 223 -5.13 12.16 -11.42
CA ILE A 223 -4.36 11.73 -10.24
C ILE A 223 -3.13 10.91 -10.67
N PRO A 224 -1.93 11.19 -10.11
CA PRO A 224 -0.73 10.42 -10.46
C PRO A 224 -0.73 9.06 -9.76
N LEU A 225 -0.25 8.03 -10.46
CA LEU A 225 -0.19 6.66 -9.95
C LEU A 225 1.23 6.26 -9.58
N THR A 226 1.37 5.41 -8.58
CA THR A 226 2.51 4.48 -8.45
C THR A 226 2.02 3.04 -8.63
N PHE A 227 2.94 2.09 -8.70
CA PHE A 227 2.62 0.68 -8.94
C PHE A 227 3.22 -0.19 -7.86
N GLY A 228 2.45 -1.19 -7.44
CA GLY A 228 2.85 -2.16 -6.45
C GLY A 228 2.31 -3.54 -6.79
N ALA A 229 3.12 -4.58 -6.64
CA ALA A 229 2.65 -5.95 -6.76
C ALA A 229 2.12 -6.49 -5.44
N ASP A 230 2.47 -5.85 -4.32
CA ASP A 230 2.23 -6.31 -2.95
C ASP A 230 2.71 -7.77 -2.78
N ALA A 231 3.98 -7.94 -3.15
CA ALA A 231 4.62 -9.23 -3.23
C ALA A 231 5.11 -9.68 -1.84
N HIS A 232 4.57 -10.80 -1.37
CA HIS A 232 5.00 -11.44 -0.12
C HIS A 232 5.87 -12.69 -0.37
N THR A 233 6.01 -13.10 -1.63
CA THR A 233 6.90 -14.17 -2.09
C THR A 233 7.64 -13.74 -3.35
N PRO A 234 8.80 -14.36 -3.66
CA PRO A 234 9.55 -14.05 -4.87
C PRO A 234 8.72 -14.10 -6.16
N GLU A 235 7.79 -15.05 -6.26
CA GLU A 235 6.96 -15.27 -7.44
C GLU A 235 5.96 -14.15 -7.70
N ASP A 236 5.69 -13.29 -6.72
CA ASP A 236 4.73 -12.20 -6.84
C ASP A 236 5.38 -10.86 -7.22
N VAL A 237 6.71 -10.71 -7.13
CA VAL A 237 7.43 -9.45 -7.44
C VAL A 237 7.23 -9.02 -8.88
N GLY A 238 6.67 -7.84 -9.14
CA GLY A 238 6.39 -7.37 -10.48
C GLY A 238 5.26 -8.13 -11.19
N ARG A 239 4.54 -9.02 -10.49
CA ARG A 239 3.49 -9.85 -11.09
C ARG A 239 2.36 -8.98 -11.61
N ASP A 240 2.04 -9.15 -12.89
CA ASP A 240 1.00 -8.40 -13.59
C ASP A 240 1.20 -6.86 -13.63
N ILE A 241 2.37 -6.34 -13.24
CA ILE A 241 2.66 -4.88 -13.29
C ILE A 241 2.55 -4.37 -14.73
N GLU A 242 3.12 -5.06 -15.72
CA GLU A 242 3.02 -4.64 -17.12
C GLU A 242 1.56 -4.56 -17.60
N LYS A 243 0.73 -5.53 -17.18
CA LYS A 243 -0.72 -5.54 -17.47
C LYS A 243 -1.42 -4.34 -16.81
N ALA A 244 -1.11 -4.03 -15.55
CA ALA A 244 -1.66 -2.86 -14.85
C ALA A 244 -1.20 -1.54 -15.50
N TYR A 245 0.04 -1.49 -15.96
CA TYR A 245 0.62 -0.34 -16.64
C TYR A 245 -0.08 -0.08 -17.99
N LYS A 246 -0.35 -1.16 -18.75
CA LYS A 246 -1.16 -1.09 -19.98
C LYS A 246 -2.59 -0.63 -19.68
N LEU A 247 -3.24 -1.19 -18.65
CA LEU A 247 -4.57 -0.79 -18.22
C LEU A 247 -4.63 0.71 -17.88
N ALA A 248 -3.66 1.21 -17.11
CA ALA A 248 -3.60 2.63 -16.75
C ALA A 248 -3.44 3.53 -17.98
N LYS A 249 -2.59 3.16 -18.95
CA LYS A 249 -2.46 3.89 -20.22
C LYS A 249 -3.73 3.88 -21.04
N ASP A 250 -4.36 2.71 -21.19
CA ASP A 250 -5.60 2.53 -21.96
C ASP A 250 -6.75 3.36 -21.36
N LEU A 251 -6.77 3.53 -20.03
CA LEU A 251 -7.74 4.38 -19.32
C LEU A 251 -7.42 5.88 -19.43
N GLY A 252 -6.19 6.26 -19.82
CA GLY A 252 -5.80 7.65 -20.03
C GLY A 252 -4.95 8.27 -18.91
N PHE A 253 -4.41 7.49 -17.97
CA PHE A 253 -3.41 7.99 -17.03
C PHE A 253 -2.13 8.38 -17.77
N LYS A 254 -1.50 9.48 -17.34
CA LYS A 254 -0.30 10.05 -17.96
C LYS A 254 0.87 10.21 -17.02
N ARG A 255 0.62 10.18 -15.70
CA ARG A 255 1.58 10.58 -14.67
C ARG A 255 1.92 9.40 -13.79
N LEU A 256 3.20 9.05 -13.75
CA LEU A 256 3.79 8.10 -12.81
C LEU A 256 4.51 8.87 -11.70
N SER A 257 4.21 8.55 -10.45
CA SER A 257 4.94 8.98 -9.27
C SER A 257 6.09 8.02 -9.00
N ILE A 258 7.30 8.56 -8.93
CA ILE A 258 8.46 7.91 -8.32
C ILE A 258 8.93 8.78 -7.14
N PHE A 259 9.71 8.19 -6.23
CA PHE A 259 10.03 8.88 -4.98
C PHE A 259 11.51 8.76 -4.61
N ASN A 260 12.02 9.78 -3.93
CA ASN A 260 13.34 9.77 -3.33
C ASN A 260 13.33 10.64 -2.08
N LYS A 261 13.68 10.07 -0.93
CA LYS A 261 13.56 10.74 0.38
C LYS A 261 12.21 11.44 0.60
N ARG A 262 11.11 10.78 0.21
CA ARG A 262 9.72 11.26 0.25
C ARG A 262 9.42 12.44 -0.69
N ASP A 263 10.40 12.91 -1.46
CA ASP A 263 10.15 13.86 -2.55
C ASP A 263 9.56 13.12 -3.74
N ARG A 264 8.34 13.51 -4.13
CA ARG A 264 7.67 12.97 -5.31
C ARG A 264 8.24 13.59 -6.59
N ILE A 265 8.64 12.73 -7.52
CA ILE A 265 9.03 13.09 -8.88
C ILE A 265 7.97 12.53 -9.81
N ILE A 266 7.42 13.38 -10.69
CA ILE A 266 6.47 12.97 -11.71
C ILE A 266 7.22 12.70 -13.01
N VAL A 267 6.99 11.53 -13.58
CA VAL A 267 7.46 11.15 -14.92
C VAL A 267 6.30 10.71 -15.79
N ASP A 268 6.51 10.64 -17.10
CA ASP A 268 5.49 10.15 -18.02
C ASP A 268 5.26 8.65 -17.80
N LEU A 269 3.99 8.27 -17.72
CA LEU A 269 3.56 6.89 -17.65
C LEU A 269 3.92 6.18 -18.97
#